data_AF-A0AA35Q5G9-F1
#
_entry.id   AF-A0AA35Q5G9-F1
#
_cell.length_a   1.000
_cell.length_b   1.000
_cell.length_c   1.000
_cell.angle_alpha   90.00
_cell.angle_beta   90.00
_cell.angle_gamma   90.00
#
_symmetry.space_group_name_H-M   'P 1'
#
loop_
_entity.id
_entity.type
_entity.pdbx_description
1 polymer ?
#
loop_
_entity_poly.entity_id
_entity_poly.type
_entity_poly.pdbx_seq_one_letter_code
_entity_poly.pdbx_strand_id
1 'polypeptide(L)'
;MVACHYNAYRDPDDPRIVAVSLQHLAFFDDDFAALFTDLGGQADIQWGREQTVALDLLQQSPAPSAVLITDAALTQRSSDTHV
;
A
#
# COMPACT_ATOMS: atom_id res chain seq x y z
N MET A 1 19.76 -21.10 -11.60
CA MET A 1 18.80 -20.00 -11.48
C MET A 1 19.41 -18.97 -10.57
N VAL A 2 19.84 -17.83 -11.11
CA VAL A 2 20.36 -16.73 -10.31
C VAL A 2 19.16 -15.85 -9.96
N ALA A 3 18.83 -15.75 -8.68
CA ALA A 3 17.90 -14.75 -8.20
C ALA A 3 18.58 -13.39 -8.40
N CYS A 4 18.20 -12.69 -9.47
CA CYS A 4 18.61 -11.31 -9.67
C CYS A 4 17.94 -10.48 -8.56
N HIS A 5 18.71 -10.22 -7.49
CA HIS A 5 18.45 -9.10 -6.60
C HIS A 5 18.51 -7.82 -7.44
N TYR A 6 17.35 -7.39 -7.93
CA TYR A 6 17.20 -6.10 -8.59
C TYR A 6 17.11 -5.04 -7.47
N ASN A 7 18.25 -4.65 -6.92
CA ASN A 7 18.32 -3.38 -6.19
C ASN A 7 18.25 -2.27 -7.26
N ALA A 8 17.04 -1.93 -7.67
CA ALA A 8 16.80 -0.82 -8.58
C ALA A 8 17.30 0.46 -7.94
N TYR A 9 18.20 1.15 -8.63
CA TYR A 9 18.51 2.54 -8.35
C TYR A 9 17.23 3.32 -8.62
N ARG A 10 16.53 3.75 -7.56
CA ARG A 10 15.24 4.45 -7.67
C ARG A 10 15.44 5.91 -8.05
N ASP A 11 14.62 6.37 -8.99
CA ASP A 11 14.62 7.77 -9.38
C ASP A 11 13.90 8.57 -8.26
N PRO A 12 14.47 9.68 -7.75
CA PRO A 12 13.73 10.57 -6.85
C PRO A 12 12.41 11.10 -7.43
N ASP A 13 12.23 11.06 -8.76
CA ASP A 13 10.99 11.42 -9.44
C ASP A 13 10.00 10.23 -9.61
N ASP A 14 10.34 9.03 -9.14
CA ASP A 14 9.43 7.88 -9.20
C ASP A 14 8.13 8.19 -8.43
N PRO A 15 6.95 7.88 -9.01
CA PRO A 15 5.68 8.15 -8.35
C PRO A 15 5.60 7.40 -7.01
N ARG A 16 5.21 8.12 -5.95
CA ARG A 16 5.05 7.53 -4.63
C ARG A 16 3.65 6.96 -4.47
N ILE A 17 3.56 5.66 -4.18
CA ILE A 17 2.32 4.95 -3.93
C ILE A 17 2.28 4.50 -2.46
N VAL A 18 1.22 4.84 -1.75
CA VAL A 18 1.01 4.36 -0.37
C VAL A 18 -0.01 3.22 -0.39
N ALA A 19 0.42 2.02 -0.02
CA ALA A 19 -0.44 0.85 0.13
C ALA A 19 -0.84 0.67 1.60
N VAL A 20 -2.14 0.68 1.89
CA VAL A 20 -2.71 0.58 3.24
C VAL A 20 -3.40 -0.77 3.42
N SER A 21 -2.92 -1.55 4.40
CA SER A 21 -3.43 -2.89 4.72
C SER A 21 -3.37 -3.10 6.24
N LEU A 22 -4.42 -2.69 6.96
CA LEU A 22 -4.40 -2.57 8.43
C LEU A 22 -4.67 -3.91 9.15
N GLN A 23 -5.41 -4.82 8.52
CA GLN A 23 -5.70 -6.17 9.03
C GLN A 23 -4.81 -7.25 8.41
N HIS A 24 -4.03 -6.90 7.39
CA HIS A 24 -3.03 -7.73 6.69
C HIS A 24 -3.40 -9.21 6.61
N LEU A 25 -4.50 -9.52 5.92
CA LEU A 25 -4.89 -10.91 5.70
C LEU A 25 -3.93 -11.50 4.65
N ALA A 26 -3.26 -12.59 5.01
CA ALA A 26 -2.17 -13.16 4.19
C ALA A 26 -2.57 -13.48 2.73
N PHE A 27 -3.85 -13.73 2.45
CA PHE A 27 -4.32 -13.98 1.09
C PHE A 27 -4.28 -12.76 0.16
N PHE A 28 -4.31 -11.53 0.70
CA PHE A 28 -4.23 -10.32 -0.12
C PHE A 28 -2.84 -10.13 -0.73
N ASP A 29 -1.79 -10.55 -0.03
CA ASP A 29 -0.42 -10.50 -0.57
C ASP A 29 -0.31 -11.42 -1.79
N ASP A 30 -0.94 -12.60 -1.73
CA ASP A 30 -0.93 -13.58 -2.81
C ASP A 30 -1.79 -13.14 -4.01
N ASP A 31 -3.02 -12.67 -3.76
CA ASP A 31 -3.97 -12.28 -4.81
C ASP A 31 -3.48 -11.08 -5.64
N PHE A 32 -2.71 -10.18 -5.02
CA PHE A 32 -2.21 -8.96 -5.66
C PHE A 32 -0.69 -8.96 -5.87
N ALA A 33 0.01 -10.08 -5.61
CA ALA A 33 1.47 -10.19 -5.75
C ALA A 33 1.98 -9.72 -7.11
N ALA A 34 1.29 -10.12 -8.19
CA ALA A 34 1.65 -9.75 -9.56
C ALA A 34 1.51 -8.23 -9.80
N LEU A 35 0.45 -7.62 -9.27
CA LEU A 35 0.23 -6.17 -9.36
C LEU A 35 1.31 -5.40 -8.60
N PHE A 36 1.62 -5.81 -7.37
CA PHE A 36 2.66 -5.14 -6.58
C PHE A 36 4.06 -5.32 -7.16
N THR A 37 4.32 -6.45 -7.80
CA THR A 37 5.58 -6.69 -8.51
C THR A 37 5.73 -5.74 -9.69
N ASP A 38 4.68 -5.59 -10.51
CA ASP A 38 4.71 -4.69 -11.67
C ASP A 38 4.82 -3.21 -11.24
N LEU A 39 4.02 -2.79 -10.25
CA LEU A 39 4.08 -1.45 -9.68
C LEU A 39 5.45 -1.15 -9.04
N GLY A 40 6.06 -2.12 -8.36
CA GLY A 40 7.37 -1.96 -7.72
C GLY A 40 8.51 -1.71 -8.73
N GLY A 41 8.30 -2.06 -10.00
CA GLY A 41 9.23 -1.74 -11.09
C GLY A 41 9.12 -0.30 -11.61
N GLN A 42 8.08 0.45 -11.22
CA GLN A 42 7.75 1.77 -11.78
C GLN A 42 7.48 2.84 -10.71
N ALA A 43 7.39 2.46 -9.44
CA ALA A 43 6.95 3.32 -8.35
C ALA A 43 7.62 3.01 -7.02
N ASP A 44 7.70 4.01 -6.14
CA ASP A 44 8.00 3.80 -4.72
C ASP A 44 6.74 3.40 -3.95
N ILE A 45 6.58 2.10 -3.73
CA ILE A 45 5.50 1.57 -2.89
C ILE A 45 5.91 1.55 -1.43
N GLN A 46 5.17 2.29 -0.60
CA GLN A 46 5.33 2.35 0.85
C GLN A 46 4.11 1.74 1.54
N TRP A 47 4.35 0.93 2.58
CA TRP A 47 3.29 0.14 3.22
C TRP A 47 2.88 0.68 4.59
N GLY A 48 1.62 1.11 4.69
CA GLY A 48 0.93 1.43 5.95
C GLY A 48 0.18 0.21 6.48
N ARG A 49 0.90 -0.67 7.20
CA ARG A 49 0.30 -1.89 7.82
C ARG A 49 -0.30 -1.63 9.20
N GLU A 50 -0.04 -0.47 9.76
CA GLU A 50 -0.59 0.00 11.03
C GLU A 50 -1.23 1.37 10.81
N GLN A 51 -2.28 1.68 11.57
CA GLN A 51 -3.05 2.91 11.36
C GLN A 51 -2.17 4.16 11.47
N THR A 52 -1.32 4.22 12.49
CA THR A 52 -0.40 5.35 12.71
C THR A 52 0.58 5.49 11.56
N VAL A 53 1.20 4.39 11.12
CA VAL A 53 2.15 4.38 10.00
C VAL A 53 1.46 4.82 8.70
N ALA A 54 0.25 4.31 8.43
CA ALA A 54 -0.52 4.71 7.25
C ALA A 54 -0.81 6.23 7.25
N LEU A 55 -1.23 6.78 8.39
CA LEU A 55 -1.48 8.21 8.53
C LEU A 55 -0.20 9.03 8.35
N ASP A 56 0.92 8.59 8.92
CA ASP A 56 2.22 9.27 8.78
C ASP A 56 2.65 9.31 7.30
N LEU A 57 2.53 8.20 6.57
CA LEU A 57 2.86 8.12 5.14
C LEU A 57 1.97 9.04 4.28
N LEU A 58 0.68 9.15 4.62
CA LEU A 58 -0.27 10.01 3.92
C LEU A 58 -0.04 11.51 4.16
N GLN A 59 0.54 11.88 5.30
CA GLN A 59 0.81 13.28 5.66
C GLN A 59 2.16 13.81 5.15
N GLN A 60 3.02 12.93 4.60
CA GLN A 60 4.31 13.34 4.06
C GLN A 60 4.19 14.25 2.84
N SER A 61 5.14 15.19 2.71
CA SER A 61 5.31 16.05 1.54
C SER A 61 6.52 15.58 0.71
N PRO A 62 6.42 15.45 -0.62
CA PRO A 62 5.23 15.70 -1.46
C PRO A 62 4.08 14.72 -1.16
N ALA A 63 2.83 15.01 -1.52
CA ALA A 63 1.74 14.05 -1.34
C ALA A 63 1.95 12.79 -2.19
N PRO A 64 1.42 11.62 -1.80
CA PRO A 64 1.54 10.42 -2.64
C PRO A 64 0.77 10.61 -3.94
N SER A 65 1.31 10.06 -5.03
CA SER A 65 0.69 10.07 -6.35
C SER A 65 -0.56 9.18 -6.40
N ALA A 66 -0.58 8.11 -5.61
CA ALA A 66 -1.74 7.23 -5.46
C ALA A 66 -1.79 6.58 -4.07
N VAL A 67 -2.99 6.18 -3.65
CA VAL A 67 -3.24 5.41 -2.43
C VAL A 67 -3.98 4.13 -2.81
N LEU A 68 -3.43 2.99 -2.44
CA LEU A 68 -4.06 1.69 -2.61
C LEU A 68 -4.53 1.17 -1.25
N ILE A 69 -5.80 0.82 -1.13
CA ILE A 69 -6.38 0.28 0.10
C ILE A 69 -6.73 -1.18 -0.17
N THR A 70 -6.11 -2.12 0.55
CA THR A 70 -6.29 -3.56 0.35
C THR A 70 -7.00 -4.26 1.51
N ASP A 71 -7.56 -3.51 2.45
CA ASP A 71 -8.26 -4.05 3.61
C ASP A 71 -9.77 -4.19 3.34
N ALA A 72 -10.42 -5.12 4.05
CA ALA A 72 -11.86 -5.11 4.28
C ALA A 72 -12.35 -3.91 5.14
N ALA A 73 -11.47 -2.93 5.43
CA ALA A 73 -11.75 -1.69 6.17
C ALA A 73 -12.88 -0.83 5.59
N LEU A 74 -13.39 -1.14 4.40
CA LEU A 74 -14.66 -0.60 3.89
C LEU A 74 -15.89 -1.41 4.38
N THR A 75 -15.82 -2.10 5.52
CA THR A 75 -17.05 -2.55 6.19
C THR A 75 -17.77 -1.32 6.74
N GLN A 76 -18.69 -0.83 5.92
CA GLN A 76 -19.70 0.18 6.18
C GLN A 76 -20.10 0.16 7.66
N ARG A 77 -19.82 1.24 8.39
CA ARG A 77 -20.38 1.43 9.73
C ARG A 77 -21.89 1.60 9.55
N SER A 78 -22.64 0.51 9.62
CA SER A 78 -24.08 0.59 9.79
C SER A 78 -24.30 1.40 11.06
N SER A 79 -24.81 2.61 10.92
CA SER A 79 -25.36 3.37 12.03
C SER A 79 -26.61 2.64 12.49
N ASP A 80 -26.44 1.57 13.27
CA ASP A 80 -27.49 1.03 14.11
C ASP A 80 -27.61 1.97 15.32
N THR A 81 -28.21 3.13 15.07
CA THR A 81 -28.82 3.95 16.11
C THR A 81 -30.06 3.21 16.53
N HIS A 82 -29.92 2.29 17.49
CA HIS A 82 -31.07 1.80 18.23
C HIS A 82 -31.48 2.89 19.22
N VAL A 83 -32.70 3.39 18.99
CA VAL A 83 -33.54 4.21 19.87
C VAL A 83 -33.66 3.63 21.27
#